data_AF-A0A957GLT7-F1
#
_entry.id   AF-A0A957GLT7-F1
#
_cell.length_a   1.000
_cell.length_b   1.000
_cell.length_c   1.000
_cell.angle_alpha   90.00
_cell.angle_beta   90.00
_cell.angle_gamma   90.00
#
_symmetry.space_group_name_H-M   'P 1'
#
loop_
_entity.id
_entity.type
_entity.pdbx_description
1 polymer ?
#
loop_
_entity_poly.entity_id
_entity_poly.type
_entity_poly.pdbx_seq_one_letter_code
_entity_poly.pdbx_strand_id
1 'polypeptide(L)' 'MSKQILVVDDDTLMRCSLSLSLEQAGYQTVQQNPPDLLLLDIGLSGMDGLEALKKLHQTHNIPVILLPPPAGN' A
#
# COMPACT_ATOMS: atom_id res chain seq x y z
N MET A 1 10.62 -0.46 17.86
CA MET A 1 9.29 -0.74 17.30
C MET A 1 9.44 -0.73 15.79
N SER A 2 9.13 -1.85 15.14
CA SER A 2 9.07 -1.92 13.67
C SER A 2 7.90 -1.08 13.17
N LYS A 3 8.14 -0.30 12.12
CA LYS A 3 7.10 0.52 11.48
C LYS A 3 6.16 -0.40 10.69
N GLN A 4 4.84 -0.22 10.86
CA GLN A 4 3.81 -1.06 10.26
C GLN A 4 3.33 -0.48 8.94
N ILE A 5 3.38 -1.28 7.87
CA ILE A 5 3.03 -0.85 6.52
C ILE A 5 1.91 -1.74 5.98
N LEU A 6 0.84 -1.12 5.49
CA LEU A 6 -0.25 -1.82 4.81
C LEU A 6 -0.02 -1.76 3.30
N VAL A 7 -0.01 -2.91 2.63
CA VAL A 7 0.17 -3.02 1.17
C VAL A 7 -1.15 -3.42 0.52
N VAL A 8 -1.70 -2.54 -0.33
CA VAL A 8 -2.94 -2.75 -1.08
C VAL A 8 -2.61 -2.81 -2.56
N ASP A 9 -2.72 -4.01 -3.09
CA ASP A 9 -2.43 -4.40 -4.47
C ASP A 9 -3.44 -5.51 -4.84
N ASP A 10 -3.87 -5.68 -6.08
CA ASP A 10 -4.72 -6.83 -6.46
C ASP A 10 -3.86 -8.04 -6.87
N ASP A 11 -2.62 -7.81 -7.28
CA ASP A 11 -1.65 -8.82 -7.65
C ASP A 11 -1.01 -9.40 -6.39
N THR A 12 -1.29 -10.69 -6.18
CA THR A 12 -0.79 -11.42 -5.02
C THR A 12 0.74 -11.60 -5.06
N LEU A 13 1.33 -11.72 -6.25
CA LEU A 13 2.78 -11.85 -6.41
C LEU A 13 3.49 -10.54 -6.08
N MET A 14 2.99 -9.41 -6.58
CA MET A 14 3.50 -8.08 -6.24
C MET A 14 3.43 -7.84 -4.74
N ARG A 15 2.26 -8.08 -4.13
CA ARG A 15 2.06 -7.93 -2.69
C ARG A 15 3.04 -8.78 -1.86
N CYS A 16 3.24 -10.04 -2.23
CA CYS A 16 4.18 -10.93 -1.54
C CYS A 16 5.64 -10.45 -1.69
N SER A 17 6.04 -10.04 -2.90
CA SER A 17 7.39 -9.55 -3.17
C SER A 17 7.69 -8.25 -2.40
N LEU A 18 6.75 -7.32 -2.39
CA LEU A 18 6.85 -6.08 -1.62
C LEU A 18 6.92 -6.37 -0.12
N SER A 19 6.08 -7.28 0.37
CA SER A 19 6.06 -7.63 1.80
C SER A 19 7.39 -8.21 2.26
N LEU A 20 7.95 -9.14 1.48
CA LEU A 20 9.27 -9.72 1.77
C LEU A 20 10.37 -8.64 1.78
N SER A 21 10.34 -7.74 0.80
CA SER A 21 11.33 -6.66 0.69
C SER A 21 11.25 -5.68 1.87
N LEU A 22 10.04 -5.34 2.31
CA LEU A 22 9.79 -4.50 3.47
C LEU A 22 10.27 -5.17 4.76
N GLU A 23 10.00 -6.46 4.93
CA GLU A 23 10.45 -7.25 6.08
C GLU A 23 11.98 -7.33 6.14
N GLN A 24 12.65 -7.55 5.00
CA GLN A 24 14.11 -7.53 4.91
C GLN A 24 14.71 -6.16 5.28
N ALA A 25 13.99 -5.07 5.00
CA ALA A 25 14.36 -3.72 5.40
C ALA A 25 14.01 -3.37 6.86
N GLY A 26 13.44 -4.30 7.63
CA GLY A 26 13.09 -4.11 9.05
C GLY A 26 11.72 -3.50 9.31
N TYR A 27 10.88 -3.40 8.28
CA TYR A 27 9.47 -3.01 8.41
C TYR A 27 8.60 -4.24 8.69
N GLN A 28 7.38 -4.00 9.17
CA GLN A 28 6.39 -5.06 9.35
C GLN A 28 5.22 -4.81 8.42
N THR A 29 4.85 -5.81 7.61
CA THR A 29 3.61 -5.73 6.84
C THR A 29 2.41 -6.13 7.71
N VAL A 30 1.32 -5.37 7.58
CA VAL A 30 0.07 -5.61 8.31
C VAL A 30 -1.10 -5.65 7.34
N GLN A 31 -2.16 -6.35 7.70
CA GLN A 31 -3.40 -6.42 6.91
C GLN A 31 -4.52 -5.51 7.44
N GLN A 32 -4.35 -4.90 8.63
CA GLN A 32 -5.38 -4.10 9.29
C GLN A 32 -4.80 -2.90 10.06
N ASN A 33 -5.70 -1.99 10.48
CA ASN A 33 -5.39 -0.69 11.05
C ASN A 33 -4.98 -0.69 12.54
N PRO A 34 -4.23 0.35 12.97
CA PRO A 34 -3.71 1.47 12.16
C PRO A 34 -2.25 1.25 11.69
N PRO A 35 -1.96 1.21 10.38
CA PRO A 35 -0.58 1.23 9.89
C PRO A 35 0.05 2.62 10.06
N ASP A 36 1.39 2.67 10.06
CA ASP A 36 2.17 3.91 9.98
C ASP A 36 2.22 4.46 8.54
N LEU A 37 2.03 3.60 7.52
CA LEU A 37 2.11 3.93 6.10
C LEU A 37 1.20 3.02 5.27
N LEU A 38 0.56 3.57 4.26
CA LEU A 38 -0.16 2.81 3.24
C LEU A 38 0.59 2.84 1.90
N LEU A 39 0.86 1.66 1.33
CA LEU A 39 1.27 1.47 -0.05
C LEU A 39 0.04 1.06 -0.85
N LEU A 40 -0.35 1.88 -1.83
CA LEU A 40 -1.55 1.66 -2.62
C LEU A 40 -1.18 1.61 -4.11
N ASP A 41 -1.41 0.48 -4.75
CA ASP A 41 -1.34 0.36 -6.20
C ASP A 41 -2.58 0.96 -6.86
N ILE A 42 -2.35 1.87 -7.81
CA ILE A 42 -3.39 2.54 -8.62
C ILE A 42 -3.36 2.08 -10.08
N GLY A 43 -2.47 1.17 -10.46
CA GLY A 43 -2.31 0.64 -11.82
C GLY A 43 -3.39 -0.36 -12.25
N LEU A 44 -4.32 -0.71 -11.35
CA LEU A 44 -5.23 -1.83 -11.52
C LEU A 44 -6.66 -1.38 -11.83
N SER A 45 -7.25 -2.03 -12.83
CA SER A 45 -8.55 -1.73 -13.44
C SER A 45 -9.76 -2.22 -12.63
N GLY A 46 -9.71 -2.10 -11.31
CA GLY A 46 -10.74 -2.67 -10.42
C GLY A 46 -11.26 -1.76 -9.31
N MET A 47 -10.43 -0.87 -8.75
CA MET A 47 -10.84 0.01 -7.65
C MET A 47 -10.27 1.40 -7.91
N ASP A 48 -11.10 2.43 -7.75
CA ASP A 48 -10.62 3.81 -7.80
C ASP A 48 -9.79 4.05 -6.53
N GLY A 49 -8.49 3.75 -6.61
CA GLY A 49 -7.53 3.93 -5.51
C GLY A 49 -7.53 5.38 -5.01
N LEU A 50 -7.94 6.34 -5.85
CA LEU A 50 -8.11 7.73 -5.44
C LEU A 50 -9.34 7.92 -4.54
N GLU A 51 -10.46 7.24 -4.80
CA GLU A 51 -11.63 7.25 -3.92
C GLU A 51 -11.35 6.56 -2.57
N ALA A 52 -10.60 5.46 -2.60
CA ALA A 52 -10.13 4.80 -1.37
C ALA A 52 -9.24 5.73 -0.55
N LEU A 53 -8.30 6.42 -1.21
CA LEU A 53 -7.44 7.43 -0.60
C LEU A 53 -8.25 8.59 -0.01
N LYS A 54 -9.28 9.10 -0.71
CA LYS A 54 -10.14 10.18 -0.21
C LYS A 54 -10.86 9.77 1.09
N LYS A 55 -11.45 8.57 1.13
CA LYS A 55 -12.14 8.07 2.34
C LYS A 55 -11.18 7.84 3.50
N LEU A 56 -9.99 7.32 3.22
CA LEU A 56 -8.93 7.14 4.21
C LEU A 56 -8.45 8.48 4.78
N HIS A 57 -8.17 9.47 3.93
CA HIS A 57 -7.76 10.80 4.39
C HIS A 57 -8.84 11.52 5.24
N GLN A 58 -10.11 11.29 4.94
CA GLN A 58 -11.21 11.87 5.73
C GLN A 58 -11.31 11.29 7.15
N THR A 59 -10.82 10.07 7.37
CA THR A 59 -10.95 9.33 8.63
C THR A 59 -9.63 9.22 9.40
N HIS A 60 -8.51 9.20 8.69
CA HIS A 60 -7.19 8.94 9.23
C HIS A 60 -6.11 9.76 8.51
N ASN A 61 -5.23 10.40 9.27
CA ASN A 61 -4.12 11.21 8.74
C ASN A 61 -2.86 10.35 8.52
N ILE A 62 -3.00 9.22 7.82
CA ILE A 62 -1.92 8.26 7.57
C ILE A 62 -1.26 8.63 6.23
N PRO A 63 0.09 8.68 6.15
CA PRO A 63 0.77 8.91 4.88
C PRO A 63 0.50 7.77 3.88
N VAL A 64 0.31 8.13 2.62
CA VAL A 64 0.05 7.17 1.54
C VAL A 64 1.08 7.37 0.42
N ILE A 65 1.68 6.26 -0.02
CA ILE A 65 2.51 6.19 -1.22
C ILE A 65 1.70 5.48 -2.31
N LEU A 66 1.57 6.14 -3.46
CA LEU A 66 0.92 5.58 -4.63
C LEU A 66 1.95 4.85 -5.50
N LEU A 67 1.64 3.64 -5.90
CA LEU A 67 2.39 2.88 -6.90
C LEU A 67 1.67 3.06 -8.24
N PRO A 68 2.20 3.89 -9.16
CA PRO A 68 1.64 4.00 -10.49
C PRO A 68 1.96 2.75 -11.31
N PRO A 69 1.16 2.43 -12.33
CA PRO A 69 1.52 1.38 -13.27
C PRO A 69 2.88 1.70 -13.92
N PRO A 70 3.66 0.68 -14.32
CA PRO A 70 4.92 0.91 -15.01
C PRO A 70 4.69 1.84 -16.20
N ALA A 71 5.53 2.87 -16.33
CA ALA A 71 5.53 3.75 -17.49
C ALA A 71 5.85 2.91 -18.72
N GLY A 72 4.84 2.64 -19.55
CA GLY A 72 5.01 1.87 -20.77
C GLY A 72 5.92 2.59 -21.76
N ASN A 73 6.74 1.80 -22.47
CA ASN A 73 7.16 2.09 -23.84
C ASN A 73 6.23 1.34 -24.80
#